data_AF-A0A9P9A1D1-F1
#
_entry.id   AF-A0A9P9A1D1-F1
#
_cell.length_a   1.000
_cell.length_b   1.000
_cell.length_c   1.000
_cell.angle_alpha   90.00
_cell.angle_beta   90.00
_cell.angle_gamma   90.00
#
_symmetry.space_group_name_H-M   'P 1'
#
loop_
_entity.id
_entity.type
_entity.pdbx_description
1 polymer ?
#
loop_
_entity_poly.entity_id
_entity_poly.type
_entity_poly.pdbx_seq_one_letter_code
_entity_poly.pdbx_strand_id
1 'polypeptide(L)'
;MPCAYKVPSGPDLILISPMGRNISTAIHTFPDMVSRIHNGLTEVQIWPDLRNACDRPSTFCLSRPYLRDTFLFFSTAPAVTTPRATLSARAGEATAQAERVRALVKQLTTQFRGICIFSHRKFISYLHESLDPFGVGEIRIYRFARGDENVQRYGFNALMRRPQDFGPTVIKELWAV
;
A
#
# COMPACT_ATOMS: atom_id res chain seq x y z
N MET A 1 12.48 14.37 17.32
CA MET A 1 12.06 13.15 18.04
C MET A 1 10.87 12.56 17.28
N PRO A 2 10.93 11.35 16.71
CA PRO A 2 9.74 10.77 16.10
C PRO A 2 8.90 10.10 17.20
N CYS A 3 7.68 10.60 17.37
CA CYS A 3 6.61 9.94 18.10
C CYS A 3 6.48 8.50 17.58
N ALA A 4 6.84 7.53 18.43
CA ALA A 4 6.65 6.12 18.12
C ALA A 4 5.15 5.80 18.22
N TYR A 5 4.42 5.97 17.12
CA TYR A 5 3.08 5.42 17.00
C TYR A 5 3.20 3.90 17.08
N LYS A 6 2.75 3.34 18.21
CA LYS A 6 2.63 1.91 18.43
C LYS A 6 1.59 1.40 17.43
N VAL A 7 2.04 0.74 16.36
CA VAL A 7 1.15 -0.03 15.49
C VAL A 7 0.34 -0.97 16.39
N PRO A 8 -1.00 -0.99 16.33
CA PRO A 8 -1.81 -1.91 17.12
C PRO A 8 -1.30 -3.34 16.90
N SER A 9 -1.29 -4.17 17.96
CA SER A 9 -0.87 -5.59 17.99
C SER A 9 -0.55 -6.14 16.60
N GLY A 10 0.75 -6.23 16.25
CA GLY A 10 1.23 -6.13 14.86
C GLY A 10 0.43 -6.85 13.77
N PRO A 11 0.49 -6.36 12.52
CA PRO A 11 -0.37 -6.81 11.43
C PRO A 11 -0.25 -8.31 11.16
N ASP A 12 -1.36 -8.93 10.77
CA ASP A 12 -1.38 -10.30 10.28
C ASP A 12 -1.09 -10.37 8.77
N LEU A 13 -1.17 -9.25 8.05
CA LEU A 13 -0.72 -9.12 6.66
C LEU A 13 0.08 -7.83 6.42
N ILE A 14 1.25 -7.96 5.80
CA ILE A 14 2.07 -6.83 5.35
C ILE A 14 2.17 -6.85 3.82
N LEU A 15 1.71 -5.79 3.17
CA LEU A 15 1.79 -5.60 1.73
C LEU A 15 2.90 -4.60 1.40
N ILE A 16 3.84 -4.98 0.55
CA ILE A 16 5.04 -4.15 0.28
C ILE A 16 5.17 -3.91 -1.22
N SER A 17 5.47 -2.66 -1.60
CA SER A 17 5.94 -2.34 -2.94
C SER A 17 7.26 -3.07 -3.26
N PRO A 18 7.48 -3.56 -4.49
CA PRO A 18 8.70 -4.30 -4.89
C PRO A 18 9.98 -3.44 -4.95
N MET A 19 9.97 -2.25 -4.34
CA MET A 19 11.08 -1.33 -4.31
C MET A 19 11.90 -1.56 -3.04
N GLY A 20 13.22 -1.73 -3.19
CA GLY A 20 14.12 -2.06 -2.07
C GLY A 20 14.00 -1.12 -0.86
N ARG A 21 13.75 0.17 -1.09
CA ARG A 21 13.50 1.13 0.00
C ARG A 21 12.29 0.78 0.87
N ASN A 22 11.20 0.32 0.29
CA ASN A 22 9.98 -0.04 1.04
C ASN A 22 10.16 -1.36 1.79
N ILE A 23 10.88 -2.31 1.18
CA ILE A 23 11.25 -3.57 1.83
C ILE A 23 12.13 -3.28 3.06
N SER A 24 13.16 -2.43 2.88
CA SER A 24 14.04 -2.03 3.98
C SER A 24 13.26 -1.30 5.08
N THR A 25 12.34 -0.40 4.72
CA THR A 25 11.47 0.26 5.69
C THR A 25 10.61 -0.76 6.45
N ALA A 26 9.99 -1.72 5.78
CA ALA A 26 9.18 -2.75 6.45
C ALA A 26 9.99 -3.59 7.43
N ILE A 27 11.20 -4.01 7.05
CA ILE A 27 12.13 -4.76 7.93
C ILE A 27 12.49 -3.94 9.16
N HIS A 28 12.77 -2.64 9.01
CA HIS A 28 13.11 -1.78 10.15
C HIS A 28 11.89 -1.41 11.02
N THR A 29 10.70 -1.28 10.42
CA THR A 29 9.45 -1.00 11.17
C THR A 29 9.01 -2.22 11.99
N PHE A 30 9.26 -3.43 11.50
CA PHE A 30 8.94 -4.69 12.18
C PHE A 30 10.21 -5.55 12.34
N PRO A 31 11.07 -5.28 13.33
CA PRO A 31 12.31 -6.03 13.54
C PRO A 31 12.08 -7.53 13.79
N ASP A 32 10.92 -7.90 14.32
CA ASP A 32 10.49 -9.27 14.61
C ASP A 32 9.77 -9.94 13.43
N MET A 33 9.66 -9.28 12.27
CA MET A 33 8.88 -9.74 11.11
C MET A 33 9.23 -11.18 10.70
N VAL A 34 10.52 -11.54 10.64
CA VAL A 34 10.94 -12.91 10.26
C VAL A 34 10.43 -13.95 11.25
N SER A 35 10.53 -13.67 12.56
CA SER A 35 10.02 -14.56 13.61
C SER A 35 8.51 -14.72 13.51
N ARG A 36 7.78 -13.62 13.25
CA ARG A 36 6.33 -13.63 13.08
C ARG A 36 5.90 -14.44 11.86
N ILE A 37 6.64 -14.35 10.74
CA ILE A 37 6.39 -15.17 9.54
C ILE A 37 6.58 -16.64 9.85
N HIS A 38 7.70 -17.03 10.48
CA HIS A 38 7.98 -18.43 10.81
C HIS A 38 6.93 -19.03 11.76
N ASN A 39 6.39 -18.22 12.68
CA ASN A 39 5.35 -18.64 13.61
C ASN A 39 3.93 -18.55 13.02
N GLY A 40 3.77 -18.18 11.74
CA GLY A 40 2.47 -18.04 11.08
C GLY A 40 1.61 -16.90 11.64
N LEU A 41 2.20 -15.94 12.36
CA LEU A 41 1.50 -14.79 12.96
C LEU A 41 1.33 -13.63 11.98
N THR A 42 2.16 -13.57 10.94
CA THR A 42 2.14 -12.52 9.94
C THR A 42 2.50 -13.09 8.58
N GLU A 43 1.69 -12.79 7.59
CA GLU A 43 2.02 -13.02 6.18
C GLU A 43 2.60 -11.74 5.57
N VAL A 44 3.59 -11.88 4.68
CA VAL A 44 4.17 -10.75 3.95
C VAL A 44 4.11 -10.99 2.46
N GLN A 45 3.52 -10.04 1.74
CA GLN A 45 3.33 -10.11 0.31
C GLN A 45 3.95 -8.93 -0.43
N ILE A 46 4.64 -9.19 -1.55
CA ILE A 46 5.14 -8.14 -2.44
C ILE A 46 4.16 -7.94 -3.61
N TRP A 47 3.66 -6.71 -3.75
CA TRP A 47 2.63 -6.34 -4.74
C TRP A 47 3.18 -5.36 -5.79
N PRO A 48 3.31 -5.76 -7.06
CA PRO A 48 3.75 -4.87 -8.14
C PRO A 48 2.88 -3.61 -8.29
N ASP A 49 1.58 -3.73 -8.07
CA ASP A 49 0.62 -2.63 -8.14
C ASP A 49 0.78 -1.61 -7.01
N LEU A 50 1.67 -1.82 -6.03
CA LEU A 50 2.07 -0.81 -5.05
C LEU A 50 3.28 0.03 -5.51
N ARG A 51 3.75 -0.13 -6.77
CA ARG A 51 4.85 0.67 -7.32
C ARG A 51 4.46 2.15 -7.45
N ASN A 52 5.48 3.01 -7.46
CA ASN A 52 5.29 4.43 -7.69
C ASN A 52 4.67 4.68 -9.08
N ALA A 53 3.68 5.56 -9.17
CA ALA A 53 2.93 5.87 -10.40
C ALA A 53 3.74 6.69 -11.45
N CYS A 54 5.07 6.70 -11.37
CA CYS A 54 5.91 7.55 -12.19
C CYS A 54 7.13 6.74 -12.66
N ASP A 55 7.28 6.58 -13.97
CA ASP A 55 8.41 5.91 -14.61
C ASP A 55 9.65 6.83 -14.59
N ARG A 56 10.39 6.82 -13.48
CA ARG A 56 11.76 7.34 -13.45
C ARG A 56 12.72 6.16 -13.34
N PRO A 57 13.97 6.26 -13.82
CA PRO A 57 14.97 5.20 -13.60
C PRO A 57 15.12 4.83 -12.10
N SER A 58 14.89 5.76 -11.19
CA SER A 58 14.88 5.50 -9.74
C SER A 58 13.65 4.73 -9.21
N THR A 59 12.72 4.34 -10.09
CA THR A 59 11.53 3.53 -9.78
C THR A 59 11.64 2.09 -10.25
N PHE A 60 12.82 1.65 -10.69
CA PHE A 60 13.05 0.24 -10.99
C PHE A 60 12.77 -0.63 -9.76
N CYS A 61 11.86 -1.58 -9.95
CA CYS A 61 11.51 -2.59 -8.99
C CYS A 61 12.60 -3.67 -8.98
N LEU A 62 12.79 -4.32 -7.84
CA LEU A 62 13.62 -5.51 -7.80
C LEU A 62 12.98 -6.60 -8.66
N SER A 63 13.80 -7.37 -9.37
CA SER A 63 13.28 -8.45 -10.22
C SER A 63 12.65 -9.55 -9.36
N ARG A 64 11.64 -10.26 -9.89
CA ARG A 64 11.02 -11.38 -9.17
C ARG A 64 12.03 -12.47 -8.78
N PRO A 65 12.97 -12.90 -9.65
CA PRO A 65 14.00 -13.85 -9.26
C PRO A 65 14.84 -13.32 -8.11
N TYR A 66 15.31 -12.08 -8.18
CA TYR A 66 16.09 -11.47 -7.10
C TYR A 66 15.31 -11.41 -5.79
N LEU A 67 14.02 -11.04 -5.82
CA LEU A 67 13.18 -11.02 -4.63
C LEU A 67 12.99 -12.41 -4.03
N ARG A 68 12.74 -13.43 -4.86
CA ARG A 68 12.57 -14.81 -4.40
C ARG A 68 13.85 -15.38 -3.80
N ASP A 69 14.99 -15.07 -4.42
CA ASP A 69 16.29 -15.61 -4.01
C ASP A 69 16.84 -14.87 -2.78
N THR A 70 16.52 -13.59 -2.61
CA THR A 70 16.97 -12.76 -1.47
C THR A 70 16.01 -12.81 -0.28
N PHE A 71 14.71 -12.92 -0.53
CA PHE A 71 13.66 -12.84 0.48
C PHE A 71 12.73 -14.07 0.42
N LEU A 72 13.29 -15.24 0.73
CA LEU A 72 12.63 -16.55 0.67
C LEU A 72 11.33 -16.64 1.49
N PHE A 73 11.15 -15.78 2.50
CA PHE A 73 9.99 -15.73 3.38
C PHE A 73 8.86 -14.82 2.85
N PHE A 74 9.06 -14.10 1.75
CA PHE A 74 8.00 -13.28 1.16
C PHE A 74 7.23 -14.04 0.09
N SER A 75 5.91 -14.09 0.24
CA SER A 75 5.02 -14.53 -0.83
C SER A 75 4.96 -13.45 -1.89
N THR A 76 5.18 -13.80 -3.15
CA THR A 76 4.77 -12.90 -4.24
C THR A 76 3.29 -13.14 -4.49
N ALA A 77 2.47 -12.12 -4.33
CA ALA A 77 1.04 -12.22 -4.60
C ALA A 77 0.79 -12.76 -6.02
N PRO A 78 -0.35 -13.45 -6.25
CA PRO A 78 -0.71 -13.91 -7.58
C PRO A 78 -0.66 -12.70 -8.49
N ALA A 79 0.19 -12.82 -9.51
CA ALA A 79 0.54 -11.75 -10.41
C ALA A 79 -0.73 -11.00 -10.83
N VAL A 80 -0.86 -9.73 -10.45
CA VAL A 80 -1.53 -8.81 -11.36
C VAL A 80 -0.65 -8.81 -12.60
N THR A 81 -1.03 -9.63 -13.57
CA THR A 81 -0.46 -9.79 -14.90
C THR A 81 -0.66 -8.50 -15.66
N THR A 82 0.01 -7.44 -15.24
CA THR A 82 0.40 -6.43 -16.22
C THR A 82 1.73 -6.90 -16.79
N PRO A 83 1.83 -7.09 -18.12
CA PRO A 83 3.11 -7.24 -18.78
C PRO A 83 4.01 -6.07 -18.38
N ARG A 84 5.26 -6.11 -18.80
CA ARG A 84 6.21 -4.98 -18.79
C ARG A 84 5.68 -3.82 -19.66
N ALA A 85 4.53 -3.26 -19.31
CA ALA A 85 3.94 -2.07 -19.86
C ALA A 85 4.59 -0.94 -19.07
N THR A 86 5.52 -0.27 -19.75
CA THR A 86 5.49 1.19 -19.91
C THR A 86 4.20 1.79 -19.38
N LEU A 87 4.14 2.06 -18.07
CA LEU A 87 3.02 2.81 -17.49
C LEU A 87 3.40 4.26 -17.66
N SER A 88 3.09 4.79 -18.85
CA SER A 88 3.12 6.22 -19.04
C SER A 88 2.30 6.84 -17.91
N ALA A 89 2.91 7.73 -17.13
CA ALA A 89 2.41 8.30 -15.90
C ALA A 89 1.17 9.20 -16.11
N ARG A 90 0.08 8.65 -16.64
CA ARG A 90 -1.21 9.32 -16.76
C ARG A 90 -1.97 9.08 -15.48
N ALA A 91 -2.47 10.17 -14.88
CA ALA A 91 -3.20 10.11 -13.62
C ALA A 91 -4.38 9.11 -13.64
N GLY A 92 -5.01 8.88 -14.80
CA GLY A 92 -6.07 7.88 -14.95
C GLY A 92 -5.60 6.44 -14.72
N GLU A 93 -4.39 6.08 -15.14
CA GLU A 93 -3.82 4.74 -14.92
C GLU A 93 -3.49 4.52 -13.44
N ALA A 94 -2.97 5.55 -12.77
CA ALA A 94 -2.68 5.53 -11.34
C ALA A 94 -3.95 5.37 -10.49
N THR A 95 -5.04 6.06 -10.86
CA THR A 95 -6.35 5.90 -10.19
C THR A 95 -6.91 4.50 -10.39
N ALA A 96 -6.86 3.94 -11.61
CA ALA A 96 -7.32 2.59 -11.88
C ALA A 96 -6.49 1.53 -11.14
N GLN A 97 -5.17 1.73 -11.06
CA GLN A 97 -4.26 0.89 -10.29
C GLN A 97 -4.58 0.95 -8.79
N ALA A 98 -4.77 2.15 -8.25
CA ALA A 98 -5.19 2.33 -6.86
C ALA A 98 -6.52 1.63 -6.56
N GLU A 99 -7.49 1.69 -7.47
CA GLU A 99 -8.76 1.00 -7.28
C GLU A 99 -8.62 -0.52 -7.25
N ARG A 100 -7.80 -1.11 -8.13
CA ARG A 100 -7.51 -2.55 -8.07
C ARG A 100 -6.91 -2.93 -6.72
N VAL A 101 -5.94 -2.15 -6.23
CA VAL A 101 -5.33 -2.37 -4.92
C VAL A 101 -6.39 -2.30 -3.82
N ARG A 102 -7.24 -1.27 -3.81
CA ARG A 102 -8.29 -1.13 -2.79
C ARG A 102 -9.29 -2.27 -2.82
N ALA A 103 -9.75 -2.67 -4.00
CA ALA A 103 -10.70 -3.77 -4.16
C ALA A 103 -10.11 -5.08 -3.61
N LEU A 104 -8.85 -5.38 -3.94
CA LEU A 104 -8.16 -6.57 -3.42
C LEU A 104 -7.95 -6.49 -1.90
N VAL A 105 -7.49 -5.34 -1.39
CA VAL A 105 -7.32 -5.15 0.06
C VAL A 105 -8.66 -5.29 0.78
N LYS A 106 -9.77 -4.78 0.23
CA LYS A 106 -11.11 -4.94 0.79
C LYS A 106 -11.51 -6.42 0.88
N GLN A 107 -11.21 -7.22 -0.14
CA GLN A 107 -11.44 -8.66 -0.08
C GLN A 107 -10.59 -9.31 1.03
N LEU A 108 -9.33 -8.91 1.16
CA LEU A 108 -8.42 -9.42 2.18
C LEU A 108 -8.85 -9.06 3.60
N THR A 109 -9.58 -7.96 3.82
CA THR A 109 -10.14 -7.64 5.16
C THR A 109 -11.16 -8.66 5.67
N THR A 110 -11.64 -9.58 4.81
CA THR A 110 -12.48 -10.71 5.25
C THR A 110 -11.66 -11.86 5.86
N GLN A 111 -10.35 -11.90 5.55
CA GLN A 111 -9.42 -12.95 5.97
C GLN A 111 -8.42 -12.46 7.04
N PHE A 112 -7.99 -11.21 6.90
CA PHE A 112 -6.96 -10.58 7.73
C PHE A 112 -7.57 -9.44 8.55
N ARG A 113 -7.23 -9.37 9.84
CA ARG A 113 -7.70 -8.38 10.81
C ARG A 113 -6.89 -7.08 10.74
N GLY A 114 -5.61 -7.15 10.39
CA GLY A 114 -4.68 -6.03 10.43
C GLY A 114 -3.75 -6.02 9.22
N ILE A 115 -4.11 -5.23 8.21
CA ILE A 115 -3.32 -5.10 6.98
C ILE A 115 -2.47 -3.83 7.05
N CYS A 116 -1.15 -3.97 6.91
CA CYS A 116 -0.21 -2.86 6.80
C CYS A 116 0.33 -2.74 5.38
N ILE A 117 0.35 -1.52 4.82
CA ILE A 117 0.76 -1.29 3.43
C ILE A 117 1.98 -0.36 3.38
N PHE A 118 3.09 -0.85 2.81
CA PHE A 118 4.30 -0.08 2.53
C PHE A 118 4.38 0.30 1.06
N SER A 119 3.94 1.53 0.74
CA SER A 119 4.00 2.10 -0.61
C SER A 119 4.71 3.46 -0.63
N HIS A 120 4.69 4.14 -1.78
CA HIS A 120 5.34 5.43 -1.99
C HIS A 120 4.35 6.56 -1.71
N ARG A 121 4.83 7.68 -1.17
CA ARG A 121 4.02 8.90 -0.94
C ARG A 121 3.10 9.24 -2.11
N LYS A 122 3.62 9.16 -3.33
CA LYS A 122 2.86 9.46 -4.55
C LYS A 122 1.78 8.46 -4.89
N PHE A 123 1.95 7.18 -4.56
CA PHE A 123 0.94 6.17 -4.83
C PHE A 123 -0.11 6.13 -3.71
N ILE A 124 0.32 6.29 -2.45
CA ILE A 124 -0.56 6.37 -1.29
C ILE A 124 -1.60 7.48 -1.43
N SER A 125 -1.24 8.62 -2.04
CA SER A 125 -2.20 9.71 -2.32
C SER A 125 -3.31 9.33 -3.31
N TYR A 126 -3.18 8.23 -4.07
CA TYR A 126 -4.27 7.71 -4.89
C TYR A 126 -5.14 6.70 -4.15
N LEU A 127 -4.68 6.15 -3.01
CA LEU A 127 -5.41 5.15 -2.23
C LEU A 127 -6.50 5.77 -1.33
N HIS A 128 -6.32 6.98 -0.86
CA HIS A 128 -7.25 7.60 0.08
C HIS A 128 -7.35 9.10 -0.19
N GLU A 129 -8.47 9.67 0.22
CA GLU A 129 -8.67 11.11 0.28
C GLU A 129 -7.91 11.68 1.48
N SER A 130 -7.12 12.72 1.28
CA SER A 130 -6.47 13.48 2.34
C SER A 130 -6.40 14.96 2.02
N LEU A 131 -6.43 15.77 3.07
CA LEU A 131 -6.16 17.20 3.00
C LEU A 131 -4.65 17.48 2.97
N ASP A 132 -3.88 16.70 3.73
CA ASP A 132 -2.43 16.83 3.84
C ASP A 132 -1.68 15.66 3.23
N PRO A 133 -0.59 15.92 2.48
CA PRO A 133 0.18 14.86 1.86
C PRO A 133 1.03 14.12 2.90
N PHE A 134 1.10 12.80 2.77
CA PHE A 134 1.93 11.94 3.62
C PHE A 134 3.38 12.42 3.77
N GLY A 135 3.85 12.49 5.01
CA GLY A 135 5.25 12.58 5.39
C GLY A 135 6.03 11.28 5.15
N VAL A 136 7.36 11.37 5.19
CA VAL A 136 8.23 10.20 5.05
C VAL A 136 8.19 9.40 6.36
N GLY A 137 7.84 8.11 6.27
CA GLY A 137 7.71 7.24 7.43
C GLY A 137 6.47 7.50 8.30
N GLU A 138 5.56 8.37 7.84
CA GLU A 138 4.29 8.61 8.51
C GLU A 138 3.39 7.38 8.43
N ILE A 139 2.73 7.04 9.54
CA ILE A 139 1.79 5.94 9.66
C ILE A 139 0.41 6.55 9.90
N ARG A 140 -0.58 6.11 9.13
CA ARG A 140 -1.98 6.48 9.31
C ARG A 140 -2.85 5.22 9.29
N ILE A 141 -3.94 5.27 10.04
CA ILE A 141 -4.87 4.15 10.20
C ILE A 141 -6.14 4.46 9.43
N TYR A 142 -6.65 3.46 8.73
CA TYR A 142 -7.76 3.61 7.82
C TYR A 142 -8.81 2.53 8.00
N ARG A 143 -10.04 2.82 7.56
CA ARG A 143 -11.10 1.84 7.38
C ARG A 143 -11.74 1.98 5.99
N PHE A 144 -12.34 0.91 5.51
CA PHE A 144 -13.22 1.03 4.35
C PHE A 144 -14.51 1.75 4.71
N ALA A 145 -15.01 2.55 3.78
CA ALA A 145 -16.31 3.21 3.87
C ALA A 145 -17.45 2.17 3.92
N ARG A 146 -18.49 2.43 4.71
CA ARG A 146 -19.65 1.55 4.87
C ARG A 146 -20.90 2.19 4.27
N GLY A 147 -21.76 1.36 3.67
CA GLY A 147 -23.10 1.77 3.23
C GLY A 147 -23.11 3.03 2.36
N ASP A 148 -23.77 4.06 2.89
CA ASP A 148 -23.98 5.41 2.34
C ASP A 148 -22.69 6.24 2.18
N GLU A 149 -21.63 5.94 2.94
CA GLU A 149 -20.34 6.61 2.78
C GLU A 149 -19.66 6.29 1.43
N ASN A 150 -20.01 5.17 0.78
CA ASN A 150 -19.49 4.83 -0.55
C ASN A 150 -20.01 5.76 -1.66
N VAL A 151 -21.02 6.59 -1.37
CA VAL A 151 -21.56 7.57 -2.33
C VAL A 151 -20.56 8.73 -2.53
N GLN A 152 -19.72 9.03 -1.53
CA GLN A 152 -18.65 10.03 -1.64
C GLN A 152 -17.41 9.47 -2.33
N ARG A 153 -17.57 9.13 -3.62
CA ARG A 153 -16.48 8.64 -4.48
C ARG A 153 -15.49 9.74 -4.85
N TYR A 154 -15.97 10.98 -4.93
CA TYR A 154 -15.15 12.15 -5.22
C TYR A 154 -14.58 12.73 -3.94
N GLY A 155 -13.27 12.94 -3.92
CA GLY A 155 -12.57 13.57 -2.81
C GLY A 155 -11.41 14.43 -3.31
N PHE A 156 -10.63 14.98 -2.38
CA PHE A 156 -9.44 15.77 -2.71
C PHE A 156 -8.15 14.94 -2.67
N ASN A 157 -7.32 15.05 -3.71
CA ASN A 157 -5.97 14.49 -3.71
C ASN A 157 -4.97 15.57 -3.26
N ALA A 158 -4.51 15.51 -2.01
CA ALA A 158 -3.56 16.47 -1.43
C ALA A 158 -2.28 16.67 -2.26
N LEU A 159 -1.78 15.60 -2.90
CA LEU A 159 -0.54 15.68 -3.68
C LEU A 159 -0.75 16.39 -5.01
N MET A 160 -1.83 16.08 -5.71
CA MET A 160 -2.17 16.70 -7.00
C MET A 160 -2.89 18.04 -6.85
N ARG A 161 -3.35 18.37 -5.64
CA ARG A 161 -4.13 19.57 -5.30
C ARG A 161 -5.37 19.75 -6.18
N ARG A 162 -6.10 18.65 -6.42
CA ARG A 162 -7.32 18.66 -7.24
C ARG A 162 -8.33 17.59 -6.80
N PRO A 163 -9.62 17.77 -7.14
CA PRO A 163 -10.61 16.72 -7.00
C PRO A 163 -10.24 15.48 -7.81
N GLN A 164 -10.54 14.29 -7.27
CA GLN A 164 -10.30 13.01 -7.90
C GLN A 164 -11.43 12.03 -7.54
N ASP A 165 -11.83 11.19 -8.50
CA ASP A 165 -12.64 10.00 -8.22
C ASP A 165 -11.74 8.90 -7.61
N PHE A 166 -11.99 8.53 -6.36
CA PHE A 166 -11.35 7.43 -5.65
C PHE A 166 -12.07 6.10 -5.87
N GLY A 167 -12.99 6.02 -6.82
CA GLY A 167 -13.70 4.79 -7.17
C GLY A 167 -14.72 4.36 -6.13
N PRO A 168 -15.35 3.20 -6.33
CA PRO A 168 -16.37 2.67 -5.43
C PRO A 168 -15.79 2.12 -4.11
N THR A 169 -14.50 1.82 -4.06
CA THR A 169 -13.86 1.24 -2.87
C THR A 169 -13.20 2.31 -2.02
N VAL A 170 -13.99 3.20 -1.41
CA VAL A 170 -13.46 4.36 -0.68
C VAL A 170 -12.84 3.92 0.65
N ILE A 171 -11.67 4.48 0.95
CA ILE A 171 -10.98 4.34 2.23
C ILE A 171 -11.05 5.68 2.96
N LYS A 172 -11.41 5.66 4.25
CA LYS A 172 -11.50 6.83 5.11
C LYS A 172 -10.51 6.71 6.27
N GLU A 173 -9.86 7.83 6.59
CA GLU A 173 -8.93 7.92 7.71
C GLU A 173 -9.69 7.75 9.02
N LEU A 174 -9.21 6.85 9.87
CA LEU A 174 -9.65 6.77 11.26
C LEU A 174 -8.90 7.87 11.99
N TRP A 175 -9.57 9.01 12.21
CA TRP A 175 -9.02 10.07 13.06
C TRP A 175 -8.64 9.46 14.41
N ALA A 176 -7.35 9.55 14.75
CA ALA A 176 -6.90 9.32 16.10
C ALA A 176 -7.58 10.36 16.99
N VAL A 177 -8.34 9.87 17.98
CA VAL A 177 -8.63 10.65 19.19
C VAL A 177 -7.34 10.74 20.00
#